data_AF-U4KM90-F1
#
_entry.id   AF-U4KM90-F1
#
_cell.length_a   1.000
_cell.length_b   1.000
_cell.length_c   1.000
_cell.angle_alpha   90.00
_cell.angle_beta   90.00
_cell.angle_gamma   90.00
#
_symmetry.space_group_name_H-M   'P 1'
#
loop_
_entity.id
_entity.type
_entity.pdbx_description
1 polymer ?
#
loop_
_entity_poly.entity_id
_entity_poly.type
_entity_poly.pdbx_seq_one_letter_code
_entity_poly.pdbx_strand_id
1 'polypeptide(L)'
;MKICIIFAELVLNIFSFIDLVDKYKSRFVVRYSSKNKNIIYINSNKKPVDEQKIFEKIQNNKIVLTNINLHSDPYKHLNKMKKIQLTLIKRRYNSPIYYTGFSSVPFSILDGHTIGDTEKIRFIEYNRNRNDYYLIEYESNQCSRLVVEYPSTKNTSEAALIISLSYKIVIDSVSSRIGIIDKYYINDNYSGIDYVFSYELLDDLYTKVKKTLNDIKEKGYKKIHLFSASRQSQSFVIGQAINKYDVLVYAYEMIIDKYTWKLNIQNGEISE
;
A
#
# COMPACT_ATOMS: atom_id res chain seq x y z
N MET A 1 27.20 35.78 -27.17
CA MET A 1 26.51 36.02 -25.88
C MET A 1 24.98 36.17 -26.04
N LYS A 2 24.47 37.02 -26.96
CA LYS A 2 23.01 37.20 -27.15
C LYS A 2 22.23 35.95 -27.58
N ILE A 3 22.82 35.07 -28.40
CA ILE A 3 22.16 33.84 -28.87
C ILE A 3 21.90 32.82 -27.74
N CYS A 4 22.80 32.72 -26.75
CA CYS A 4 22.63 31.80 -25.62
C CYS A 4 21.50 32.23 -24.67
N ILE A 5 21.27 33.55 -24.54
CA ILE A 5 20.21 34.11 -23.69
C ILE A 5 18.83 33.81 -24.31
N ILE A 6 18.70 34.02 -25.61
CA ILE A 6 17.46 33.73 -26.36
C ILE A 6 17.12 32.23 -26.29
N PHE A 7 18.12 31.35 -26.38
CA PHE A 7 17.91 29.92 -26.26
C PHE A 7 17.48 29.50 -24.84
N ALA A 8 18.07 30.08 -23.80
CA ALA A 8 17.67 29.82 -22.42
C ALA A 8 16.24 30.27 -22.11
N GLU A 9 15.82 31.44 -22.60
CA GLU A 9 14.44 31.93 -22.46
C GLU A 9 13.44 31.05 -23.23
N LEU A 10 13.80 30.56 -24.41
CA LEU A 10 12.96 29.65 -25.18
C LEU A 10 12.74 28.32 -24.44
N VAL A 11 13.81 27.77 -23.85
CA VAL A 11 13.76 26.54 -23.06
C VAL A 11 12.91 26.71 -21.80
N LEU A 12 13.07 27.82 -21.07
CA LEU A 12 12.24 28.14 -19.90
C LEU A 12 10.76 28.29 -20.25
N ASN A 13 10.45 28.92 -21.39
CA ASN A 13 9.08 29.06 -21.88
C ASN A 13 8.47 27.70 -22.24
N ILE A 14 9.23 26.79 -22.85
CA ILE A 14 8.78 25.41 -23.13
C ILE A 14 8.48 24.65 -21.84
N PHE A 15 9.35 24.72 -20.83
CA PHE A 15 9.08 24.08 -19.53
C PHE A 15 7.84 24.64 -18.85
N SER A 16 7.66 25.97 -18.86
CA SER A 16 6.46 26.61 -18.29
C SER A 16 5.18 26.20 -19.03
N PHE A 17 5.26 25.97 -20.34
CA PHE A 17 4.14 25.52 -21.16
C PHE A 17 3.81 24.05 -20.89
N ILE A 18 4.81 23.19 -20.71
CA ILE A 18 4.62 21.78 -20.32
C ILE A 18 3.95 21.71 -18.94
N ASP A 19 4.42 22.48 -17.97
CA ASP A 19 3.81 22.56 -16.63
C ASP A 19 2.37 23.07 -16.69
N LEU A 20 2.09 24.04 -17.57
CA LEU A 20 0.74 24.55 -17.80
C LEU A 20 -0.16 23.46 -18.40
N VAL A 21 0.32 22.73 -19.41
CA VAL A 21 -0.40 21.62 -20.05
C VAL A 21 -0.69 20.50 -19.05
N ASP A 22 0.26 20.15 -18.17
CA ASP A 22 0.06 19.14 -17.12
C ASP A 22 -0.93 19.61 -16.05
N LYS A 23 -0.88 20.90 -15.70
CA LYS A 23 -1.86 21.53 -14.79
C LYS A 23 -3.26 21.59 -15.41
N TYR A 24 -3.38 21.77 -16.73
CA TYR A 24 -4.67 21.75 -17.42
C TYR A 24 -5.18 20.33 -17.65
N LYS A 25 -4.32 19.36 -17.99
CA LYS A 25 -4.68 17.93 -18.05
C LYS A 25 -5.21 17.44 -16.71
N SER A 26 -4.52 17.74 -15.61
CA SER A 26 -4.99 17.37 -14.27
C SER A 26 -6.34 18.01 -13.93
N ARG A 27 -6.56 19.29 -14.26
CA ARG A 27 -7.88 19.94 -14.11
C ARG A 27 -8.97 19.34 -15.02
N PHE A 28 -8.63 18.91 -16.22
CA PHE A 28 -9.58 18.29 -17.16
C PHE A 28 -9.99 16.89 -16.73
N VAL A 29 -9.05 16.07 -16.25
CA VAL A 29 -9.33 14.76 -15.64
C VAL A 29 -10.24 14.89 -14.42
N VAL A 30 -10.04 15.92 -13.59
CA VAL A 30 -10.93 16.22 -12.45
C VAL A 30 -12.34 16.64 -12.90
N ARG A 31 -12.48 17.42 -13.99
CA ARG A 31 -13.78 17.91 -14.49
C ARG A 31 -14.60 16.87 -15.28
N TYR A 32 -13.95 15.94 -16.00
CA TYR A 32 -14.62 14.87 -16.77
C TYR A 32 -15.00 13.61 -15.97
N SER A 33 -14.75 13.65 -14.65
CA SER A 33 -15.10 12.60 -13.69
C SER A 33 -16.54 12.69 -13.16
N SER A 34 -17.44 13.42 -13.84
CA SER A 34 -18.74 13.90 -13.36
C SER A 34 -19.94 12.94 -13.49
N LYS A 35 -19.74 11.63 -13.71
CA LYS A 35 -20.83 10.62 -13.62
C LYS A 35 -20.27 9.33 -13.05
N ASN A 36 -20.90 8.77 -12.01
CA ASN A 36 -20.75 7.43 -11.39
C ASN A 36 -19.76 6.45 -12.08
N LYS A 37 -18.47 6.78 -12.07
CA LYS A 37 -17.43 5.98 -12.73
C LYS A 37 -16.70 5.18 -11.66
N ASN A 38 -16.46 3.91 -11.96
CA ASN A 38 -15.58 3.06 -11.16
C ASN A 38 -14.15 3.64 -11.25
N ILE A 39 -13.45 3.76 -10.13
CA ILE A 39 -12.04 4.19 -10.16
C ILE A 39 -11.17 2.95 -10.08
N ILE A 40 -10.21 2.81 -10.98
CA ILE A 40 -9.14 1.83 -10.90
C ILE A 40 -7.90 2.57 -10.46
N TYR A 41 -7.39 2.25 -9.27
CA TYR A 41 -6.12 2.74 -8.80
C TYR A 41 -5.08 1.62 -8.88
N ILE A 42 -4.12 1.81 -9.80
CA ILE A 42 -3.04 0.87 -10.04
C ILE A 42 -1.76 1.44 -9.44
N ASN A 43 -1.25 0.82 -8.38
CA ASN A 43 0.01 1.22 -7.74
C ASN A 43 1.08 0.14 -7.95
N SER A 44 2.11 0.46 -8.73
CA SER A 44 3.19 -0.50 -9.03
C SER A 44 4.57 0.14 -9.18
N ASN A 45 5.53 -0.36 -8.40
CA ASN A 45 6.95 -0.03 -8.55
C ASN A 45 7.86 -1.26 -8.60
N LYS A 46 7.31 -2.46 -8.39
CA LYS A 46 8.08 -3.71 -8.42
C LYS A 46 8.03 -4.43 -9.76
N LYS A 47 6.87 -4.44 -10.41
CA LYS A 47 6.64 -5.26 -11.61
C LYS A 47 5.68 -4.57 -12.59
N PRO A 48 5.83 -4.81 -13.89
CA PRO A 48 4.83 -4.37 -14.85
C PRO A 48 3.47 -5.00 -14.54
N VAL A 49 2.42 -4.29 -14.95
CA VAL A 49 1.02 -4.70 -14.82
C VAL A 49 0.44 -4.88 -16.21
N ASP A 50 -0.48 -5.83 -16.36
CA ASP A 50 -1.26 -6.00 -17.59
C ASP A 50 -2.58 -5.26 -17.41
N GLU A 51 -2.59 -3.99 -17.83
CA GLU A 51 -3.74 -3.12 -17.68
C GLU A 51 -4.97 -3.66 -18.40
N GLN A 52 -4.79 -4.32 -19.56
CA GLN A 52 -5.90 -4.89 -20.32
C GLN A 52 -6.63 -5.97 -19.50
N LYS A 53 -5.89 -6.94 -18.94
CA LYS A 53 -6.49 -7.99 -18.11
C LYS A 53 -7.17 -7.42 -16.87
N ILE A 54 -6.62 -6.37 -16.26
CA ILE A 54 -7.26 -5.66 -15.13
C ILE A 54 -8.58 -5.04 -15.59
N PHE A 55 -8.57 -4.39 -16.74
CA PHE A 55 -9.73 -3.68 -17.29
C PHE A 55 -10.88 -4.62 -17.65
N GLU A 56 -10.59 -5.86 -18.04
CA GLU A 56 -11.58 -6.90 -18.30
C GLU A 56 -12.33 -7.34 -17.03
N LYS A 57 -11.76 -7.15 -15.83
CA LYS A 57 -12.42 -7.51 -14.56
C LYS A 57 -13.44 -6.49 -14.07
N ILE A 58 -13.50 -5.31 -14.70
CA ILE A 58 -14.41 -4.23 -14.30
C ILE A 58 -15.25 -3.81 -15.50
N GLN A 59 -16.54 -4.10 -15.40
CA GLN A 59 -17.55 -3.62 -16.33
C GLN A 59 -17.84 -2.12 -16.08
N ASN A 60 -18.33 -1.43 -17.11
CA ASN A 60 -18.76 -0.01 -17.12
C ASN A 60 -17.67 1.06 -17.28
N ASN A 61 -18.12 2.32 -17.37
CA ASN A 61 -17.29 3.51 -17.44
C ASN A 61 -16.33 3.58 -16.24
N LYS A 62 -15.03 3.67 -16.53
CA LYS A 62 -13.95 3.67 -15.53
C LYS A 62 -13.04 4.88 -15.67
N ILE A 63 -12.46 5.30 -14.55
CA ILE A 63 -11.35 6.24 -14.47
C ILE A 63 -10.14 5.46 -13.98
N VAL A 64 -9.04 5.50 -14.73
CA VAL A 64 -7.81 4.81 -14.36
C VAL A 64 -6.81 5.82 -13.83
N LEU A 65 -6.33 5.60 -12.62
CA LEU A 65 -5.26 6.35 -11.98
C LEU A 65 -4.07 5.41 -11.82
N THR A 66 -2.99 5.67 -12.55
CA THR A 66 -1.80 4.82 -12.52
C THR A 66 -0.64 5.51 -11.79
N ASN A 67 -0.11 4.83 -10.79
CA ASN A 67 1.19 5.09 -10.22
C ASN A 67 2.14 3.96 -10.60
N ILE A 68 2.55 3.92 -11.87
CA ILE A 68 3.52 2.94 -12.36
C ILE A 68 4.86 3.65 -12.51
N ASN A 69 5.84 3.27 -11.68
CA ASN A 69 7.24 3.70 -11.82
C ASN A 69 8.15 2.52 -11.45
N LEU A 70 8.46 1.67 -12.44
CA LEU A 70 9.27 0.48 -12.22
C LEU A 70 10.70 0.87 -11.88
N HIS A 71 11.26 0.27 -10.83
CA HIS A 71 12.65 0.50 -10.38
C HIS A 71 12.99 1.97 -10.12
N SER A 72 11.99 2.85 -9.98
CA SER A 72 12.23 4.24 -9.68
C SER A 72 12.67 4.40 -8.24
N ASP A 73 13.47 5.42 -8.00
CA ASP A 73 13.68 6.03 -6.70
C ASP A 73 12.36 6.04 -5.86
N PRO A 74 12.36 5.44 -4.65
CA PRO A 74 11.16 5.37 -3.82
C PRO A 74 10.60 6.76 -3.47
N TYR A 75 11.41 7.82 -3.43
CA TYR A 75 10.94 9.19 -3.23
C TYR A 75 10.09 9.69 -4.40
N LYS A 76 10.50 9.40 -5.65
CA LYS A 76 9.72 9.77 -6.85
C LYS A 76 8.37 9.05 -6.88
N HIS A 77 8.38 7.75 -6.57
CA HIS A 77 7.17 6.94 -6.53
C HIS A 77 6.18 7.47 -5.48
N LEU A 78 6.67 7.74 -4.28
CA LEU A 78 5.89 8.30 -3.18
C LEU A 78 5.26 9.66 -3.53
N ASN A 79 6.02 10.55 -4.17
CA ASN A 79 5.50 11.87 -4.56
C ASN A 79 4.34 11.77 -5.56
N LYS A 80 4.41 10.84 -6.52
CA LYS A 80 3.29 10.58 -7.44
C LYS A 80 2.11 9.92 -6.72
N MET A 81 2.39 8.99 -5.80
CA MET A 81 1.40 8.35 -4.94
C MET A 81 0.59 9.39 -4.16
N LYS A 82 1.25 10.32 -3.46
CA LYS A 82 0.60 11.38 -2.67
C LYS A 82 -0.35 12.23 -3.51
N LYS A 83 0.01 12.55 -4.77
CA LYS A 83 -0.87 13.31 -5.69
C LYS A 83 -2.14 12.54 -6.04
N ILE A 84 -2.02 11.23 -6.28
CA ILE A 84 -3.17 10.36 -6.59
C ILE A 84 -4.04 10.18 -5.34
N GLN A 85 -3.44 9.90 -4.18
CA GLN A 85 -4.14 9.79 -2.90
C GLN A 85 -4.96 11.05 -2.58
N LEU A 86 -4.38 12.24 -2.77
CA LEU A 86 -5.10 13.51 -2.60
C LEU A 86 -6.31 13.63 -3.55
N THR A 87 -6.20 13.09 -4.76
CA THR A 87 -7.31 13.07 -5.72
C THR A 87 -8.40 12.11 -5.27
N LEU A 88 -8.01 10.94 -4.75
CA LEU A 88 -8.92 9.93 -4.22
C LEU A 88 -9.66 10.45 -2.96
N ILE A 89 -8.97 11.06 -2.00
CA ILE A 89 -9.59 11.59 -0.77
C ILE A 89 -10.56 12.74 -1.07
N LYS A 90 -10.22 13.61 -2.02
CA LYS A 90 -11.05 14.79 -2.34
C LYS A 90 -12.26 14.47 -3.21
N ARG A 91 -12.42 13.21 -3.64
CA ARG A 91 -13.55 12.83 -4.47
C ARG A 91 -14.85 13.00 -3.69
N ARG A 92 -15.93 13.35 -4.40
CA ARG A 92 -17.27 13.52 -3.80
C ARG A 92 -18.21 12.36 -4.13
N TYR A 93 -17.68 11.26 -4.65
CA TYR A 93 -18.47 10.17 -5.24
C TYR A 93 -18.38 8.89 -4.42
N ASN A 94 -19.51 8.21 -4.26
CA ASN A 94 -19.64 6.97 -3.49
C ASN A 94 -19.35 5.69 -4.32
N SER A 95 -18.72 5.81 -5.50
CA SER A 95 -18.40 4.67 -6.37
C SER A 95 -17.20 3.88 -5.82
N PRO A 96 -17.11 2.56 -5.98
CA PRO A 96 -15.98 1.80 -5.44
C PRO A 96 -14.65 2.20 -6.09
N ILE A 97 -13.57 2.09 -5.31
CA ILE A 97 -12.19 2.13 -5.82
C ILE A 97 -11.71 0.70 -5.94
N TYR A 98 -11.31 0.32 -7.14
CA TYR A 98 -10.64 -0.94 -7.41
C TYR A 98 -9.13 -0.73 -7.28
N TYR A 99 -8.51 -1.37 -6.29
CA TYR A 99 -7.10 -1.26 -5.99
C TYR A 99 -6.34 -2.50 -6.47
N THR A 100 -5.21 -2.29 -7.15
CA THR A 100 -4.37 -3.36 -7.71
C THR A 100 -2.94 -2.87 -8.03
N GLY A 101 -2.08 -3.78 -8.48
CA GLY A 101 -0.68 -3.54 -8.85
C GLY A 101 0.34 -4.38 -8.09
N PHE A 102 1.60 -3.96 -8.18
CA PHE A 102 2.74 -4.61 -7.53
C PHE A 102 3.59 -3.55 -6.84
N SER A 103 3.04 -2.91 -5.82
CA SER A 103 3.77 -1.91 -5.04
C SER A 103 4.59 -2.55 -3.92
N SER A 104 5.65 -1.86 -3.51
CA SER A 104 6.37 -2.12 -2.26
C SER A 104 5.41 -2.18 -1.08
N VAL A 105 5.71 -3.05 -0.13
CA VAL A 105 4.86 -3.28 1.05
C VAL A 105 4.57 -1.97 1.80
N PRO A 106 5.56 -1.11 2.09
CA PRO A 106 5.30 0.17 2.75
C PRO A 106 4.36 1.09 1.97
N PHE A 107 4.41 1.09 0.63
CA PHE A 107 3.52 1.92 -0.18
C PHE A 107 2.08 1.41 -0.17
N SER A 108 1.87 0.10 -0.21
CA SER A 108 0.53 -0.47 -0.04
C SER A 108 -0.05 -0.19 1.34
N ILE A 109 0.76 -0.29 2.40
CA ILE A 109 0.35 0.07 3.76
C ILE A 109 0.00 1.57 3.83
N LEU A 110 0.79 2.45 3.22
CA LEU A 110 0.50 3.88 3.21
C LEU A 110 -0.78 4.20 2.41
N ASP A 111 -1.04 3.52 1.30
CA ASP A 111 -2.33 3.64 0.60
C ASP A 111 -3.49 3.24 1.52
N GLY A 112 -3.40 2.08 2.18
CA GLY A 112 -4.39 1.64 3.15
C GLY A 112 -4.65 2.64 4.26
N HIS A 113 -3.58 3.21 4.83
CA HIS A 113 -3.68 4.22 5.87
C HIS A 113 -4.32 5.53 5.37
N THR A 114 -4.03 5.92 4.13
CA THR A 114 -4.40 7.24 3.61
C THR A 114 -5.82 7.28 3.02
N ILE A 115 -6.23 6.22 2.33
CA ILE A 115 -7.52 6.16 1.61
C ILE A 115 -8.45 5.05 2.12
N GLY A 116 -8.03 4.30 3.12
CA GLY A 116 -8.75 3.14 3.65
C GLY A 116 -10.08 3.43 4.32
N ASP A 117 -10.15 4.51 5.10
CA ASP A 117 -11.34 4.88 5.87
C ASP A 117 -12.41 5.56 5.02
N THR A 118 -12.05 6.01 3.83
CA THR A 118 -12.92 6.87 3.04
C THR A 118 -13.93 6.09 2.20
N GLU A 119 -13.70 4.81 1.85
CA GLU A 119 -14.36 4.23 0.66
C GLU A 119 -14.60 2.72 0.67
N LYS A 120 -15.54 2.27 -0.17
CA LYS A 120 -15.71 0.86 -0.54
C LYS A 120 -14.55 0.41 -1.45
N ILE A 121 -13.46 -0.04 -0.85
CA ILE A 121 -12.30 -0.58 -1.58
C ILE A 121 -12.61 -1.99 -2.10
N ARG A 122 -12.42 -2.17 -3.40
CA ARG A 122 -12.46 -3.46 -4.09
C ARG A 122 -11.06 -3.88 -4.50
N PHE A 123 -10.66 -5.11 -4.26
CA PHE A 123 -9.31 -5.56 -4.59
C PHE A 123 -9.30 -6.43 -5.85
N ILE A 124 -8.36 -6.14 -6.74
CA ILE A 124 -8.04 -7.01 -7.86
C ILE A 124 -6.64 -7.56 -7.64
N GLU A 125 -6.54 -8.89 -7.59
CA GLU A 125 -5.30 -9.60 -7.32
C GLU A 125 -4.85 -10.40 -8.52
N TYR A 126 -3.53 -10.61 -8.61
CA TYR A 126 -2.94 -11.41 -9.66
C TYR A 126 -2.77 -12.87 -9.20
N ASN A 127 -3.38 -13.80 -9.94
CA ASN A 127 -3.21 -15.22 -9.75
C ASN A 127 -2.05 -15.73 -10.61
N ARG A 128 -0.93 -16.06 -9.97
CA ARG A 128 0.28 -16.57 -10.65
C ARG A 128 0.05 -17.85 -11.42
N ASN A 129 -0.80 -18.75 -10.90
CA ASN A 129 -1.06 -20.06 -11.50
C ASN A 129 -1.92 -19.93 -12.77
N ARG A 130 -2.85 -18.96 -12.79
CA ARG A 130 -3.71 -18.70 -13.94
C ARG A 130 -3.16 -17.64 -14.90
N ASN A 131 -2.07 -16.96 -14.52
CA ASN A 131 -1.53 -15.80 -15.24
C ASN A 131 -2.61 -14.76 -15.57
N ASP A 132 -3.48 -14.49 -14.60
CA ASP A 132 -4.66 -13.63 -14.79
C ASP A 132 -5.04 -12.92 -13.48
N TYR A 133 -5.78 -11.83 -13.62
CA TYR A 133 -6.33 -11.05 -12.52
C TYR A 133 -7.71 -11.57 -12.12
N TYR A 134 -8.07 -11.41 -10.86
CA TYR A 134 -9.40 -11.72 -10.35
C TYR A 134 -9.82 -10.69 -9.31
N LEU A 135 -11.12 -10.44 -9.22
CA LEU A 135 -11.71 -9.66 -8.14
C LEU A 135 -11.76 -10.55 -6.89
N ILE A 136 -11.35 -10.03 -5.74
CA ILE A 136 -11.58 -10.74 -4.47
C ILE A 136 -13.09 -10.76 -4.20
N GLU A 137 -13.60 -11.91 -3.78
CA GLU A 137 -15.00 -12.09 -3.42
C GLU A 137 -15.14 -12.46 -1.94
N TYR A 138 -16.36 -12.37 -1.43
CA TYR A 138 -16.74 -12.90 -0.11
C TYR A 138 -17.01 -14.39 -0.24
N GLU A 139 -16.59 -15.17 0.75
CA GLU A 139 -16.68 -16.61 0.84
C GLU A 139 -17.24 -17.02 2.20
N SER A 140 -18.41 -17.66 2.19
CA SER A 140 -19.26 -17.80 3.38
C SER A 140 -18.76 -18.78 4.46
N ASN A 141 -17.55 -19.35 4.37
CA ASN A 141 -17.13 -20.47 5.23
C ASN A 141 -15.62 -20.49 5.60
N GLN A 142 -14.96 -19.34 5.74
CA GLN A 142 -13.57 -19.35 6.20
C GLN A 142 -13.45 -19.39 7.73
N CYS A 143 -12.70 -20.38 8.24
CA CYS A 143 -12.27 -20.43 9.64
C CYS A 143 -11.08 -19.48 9.86
N SER A 144 -11.06 -18.76 10.99
CA SER A 144 -9.96 -17.87 11.38
C SER A 144 -8.64 -18.64 11.41
N ARG A 145 -7.76 -18.40 10.43
CA ARG A 145 -6.49 -19.12 10.27
C ARG A 145 -5.26 -18.32 10.66
N LEU A 146 -5.42 -17.00 10.85
CA LEU A 146 -4.32 -16.15 11.29
C LEU A 146 -4.07 -16.35 12.78
N VAL A 147 -2.83 -16.57 13.18
CA VAL A 147 -2.44 -16.73 14.58
C VAL A 147 -1.63 -15.53 15.01
N VAL A 148 -1.94 -15.02 16.20
CA VAL A 148 -1.23 -13.88 16.80
C VAL A 148 -0.43 -14.36 17.99
N GLU A 149 0.86 -14.07 17.99
CA GLU A 149 1.76 -14.34 19.10
C GLU A 149 2.25 -13.01 19.69
N TYR A 150 2.23 -12.93 21.02
CA TYR A 150 2.58 -11.74 21.79
C TYR A 150 3.92 -11.97 22.49
N PRO A 151 4.73 -10.91 22.70
CA PRO A 151 5.92 -11.04 23.53
C PRO A 151 5.53 -11.38 24.97
N SER A 152 6.31 -12.24 25.62
CA SER A 152 6.08 -12.67 27.01
C SER A 152 6.26 -11.53 28.01
N THR A 153 7.15 -10.60 27.71
CA THR A 153 7.48 -9.43 28.53
C THR A 153 7.78 -8.23 27.65
N LYS A 154 7.51 -7.03 28.17
CA LYS A 154 7.96 -5.78 27.55
C LYS A 154 9.34 -5.43 28.10
N ASN A 155 10.34 -5.39 27.23
CA ASN A 155 11.72 -5.10 27.59
C ASN A 155 12.22 -3.79 27.00
N THR A 156 11.50 -3.22 26.03
CA THR A 156 11.94 -1.99 25.34
C THR A 156 10.79 -0.99 25.16
N SER A 157 11.11 0.21 24.67
CA SER A 157 10.10 1.22 24.32
C SER A 157 9.55 1.06 22.90
N GLU A 158 10.06 0.11 22.12
CA GLU A 158 9.75 -0.08 20.71
C GLU A 158 9.32 -1.54 20.48
N ALA A 159 8.40 -1.78 19.54
CA ALA A 159 7.93 -3.13 19.24
C ALA A 159 8.19 -3.47 17.78
N ALA A 160 8.55 -4.72 17.51
CA ALA A 160 8.52 -5.26 16.15
C ALA A 160 7.17 -5.95 15.91
N LEU A 161 6.45 -5.54 14.87
CA LEU A 161 5.26 -6.24 14.39
C LEU A 161 5.64 -6.97 13.09
N ILE A 162 5.64 -8.30 13.14
CA ILE A 162 6.10 -9.16 12.06
C ILE A 162 4.90 -9.93 11.52
N ILE A 163 4.56 -9.67 10.26
CA ILE A 163 3.37 -10.23 9.60
C ILE A 163 3.80 -11.14 8.46
N SER A 164 3.73 -12.46 8.67
CA SER A 164 4.15 -13.49 7.71
C SER A 164 2.94 -14.19 7.10
N LEU A 165 2.44 -13.70 5.96
CA LEU A 165 1.23 -14.23 5.33
C LEU A 165 1.51 -14.96 4.02
N SER A 166 2.38 -14.40 3.17
CA SER A 166 2.72 -14.99 1.87
C SER A 166 3.97 -15.86 1.90
N TYR A 167 4.88 -15.57 2.83
CA TYR A 167 6.10 -16.34 3.09
C TYR A 167 6.60 -16.03 4.50
N LYS A 168 7.43 -16.93 5.04
CA LYS A 168 8.03 -16.76 6.37
C LYS A 168 9.09 -15.67 6.33
N ILE A 169 8.99 -14.69 7.22
CA ILE A 169 10.04 -13.67 7.40
C ILE A 169 11.23 -14.28 8.17
N VAL A 170 12.44 -14.04 7.68
CA VAL A 170 13.68 -14.45 8.36
C VAL A 170 13.97 -13.49 9.50
N ILE A 171 13.96 -14.00 10.74
CA ILE A 171 14.10 -13.19 11.95
C ILE A 171 15.48 -12.53 12.07
N ASP A 172 16.52 -13.12 11.50
CA ASP A 172 17.87 -12.55 11.49
C ASP A 172 17.92 -11.26 10.65
N SER A 173 17.19 -11.20 9.53
CA SER A 173 17.06 -9.97 8.73
C SER A 173 16.33 -8.85 9.48
N VAL A 174 15.36 -9.19 10.32
CA VAL A 174 14.70 -8.22 11.21
C VAL A 174 15.66 -7.77 12.32
N SER A 175 16.31 -8.72 12.99
CA SER A 175 17.15 -8.46 14.17
C SER A 175 18.39 -7.65 13.80
N SER A 176 19.00 -7.91 12.64
CA SER A 176 20.11 -7.10 12.11
C SER A 176 19.72 -5.65 11.79
N ARG A 177 18.43 -5.37 11.57
CA ARG A 177 17.94 -4.04 11.22
C ARG A 177 17.61 -3.15 12.43
N ILE A 178 17.00 -3.73 13.47
CA ILE A 178 16.47 -2.95 14.60
C ILE A 178 17.00 -3.39 15.97
N GLY A 179 17.60 -4.57 16.11
CA GLY A 179 18.08 -5.09 17.40
C GLY A 179 17.00 -5.32 18.48
N ILE A 180 15.72 -5.14 18.14
CA ILE A 180 14.59 -5.20 19.08
C ILE A 180 14.20 -6.65 19.39
N ILE A 181 13.87 -6.88 20.67
CA ILE A 181 13.50 -8.18 21.23
C ILE A 181 11.99 -8.38 21.40
N ASP A 182 11.22 -7.31 21.61
CA ASP A 182 9.78 -7.40 21.79
C ASP A 182 9.08 -7.56 20.42
N LYS A 183 8.75 -8.82 20.09
CA LYS A 183 8.24 -9.21 18.78
C LYS A 183 6.80 -9.71 18.89
N TYR A 184 5.92 -9.09 18.12
CA TYR A 184 4.57 -9.52 17.85
C TYR A 184 4.54 -10.21 16.52
N TYR A 185 3.92 -11.38 16.44
CA TYR A 185 3.78 -12.12 15.20
C TYR A 185 2.32 -12.23 14.79
N ILE A 186 2.08 -12.07 13.49
CA ILE A 186 0.83 -12.47 12.85
C ILE A 186 1.20 -13.42 11.72
N ASN A 187 0.87 -14.69 11.88
CA ASN A 187 1.23 -15.75 10.95
C ASN A 187 -0.03 -16.35 10.33
N ASP A 188 0.06 -16.72 9.05
CA ASP A 188 -0.95 -17.55 8.41
C ASP A 188 -0.62 -19.04 8.65
N ASN A 189 -1.40 -19.74 9.47
CA ASN A 189 -1.17 -21.16 9.79
C ASN A 189 -1.74 -22.12 8.74
N TYR A 190 -2.10 -21.63 7.57
CA TYR A 190 -2.68 -22.44 6.51
C TYR A 190 -1.67 -23.45 5.92
N SER A 191 -2.04 -24.73 5.91
CA SER A 191 -1.23 -25.83 5.39
C SER A 191 -1.92 -26.67 4.30
N GLY A 192 -3.09 -26.23 3.81
CA GLY A 192 -3.94 -27.02 2.89
C GLY A 192 -3.80 -26.68 1.39
N ILE A 193 -4.55 -27.40 0.56
CA ILE A 193 -4.61 -27.23 -0.91
C ILE A 193 -5.67 -26.21 -1.33
N ASP A 194 -6.71 -26.03 -0.52
CA ASP A 194 -7.86 -25.13 -0.75
C ASP A 194 -7.60 -23.68 -0.28
N TYR A 195 -6.46 -23.10 -0.66
CA TYR A 195 -6.18 -21.70 -0.34
C TYR A 195 -7.16 -20.81 -1.10
N VAL A 196 -8.21 -20.34 -0.41
CA VAL A 196 -9.12 -19.33 -0.95
C VAL A 196 -8.74 -17.98 -0.37
N PHE A 197 -8.52 -17.01 -1.25
CA PHE A 197 -8.19 -15.64 -0.88
C PHE A 197 -9.45 -14.78 -1.01
N SER A 198 -10.02 -14.42 0.13
CA SER A 198 -11.35 -13.79 0.21
C SER A 198 -11.36 -12.55 1.10
N TYR A 199 -12.49 -11.85 1.11
CA TYR A 199 -12.70 -10.71 2.00
C TYR A 199 -12.73 -11.09 3.48
N GLU A 200 -13.22 -12.28 3.84
CA GLU A 200 -13.25 -12.75 5.23
C GLU A 200 -11.84 -12.86 5.82
N LEU A 201 -10.87 -13.33 5.02
CA LEU A 201 -9.47 -13.34 5.43
C LEU A 201 -8.93 -11.92 5.63
N LEU A 202 -9.33 -10.98 4.77
CA LEU A 202 -8.93 -9.58 4.90
C LEU A 202 -9.57 -8.94 6.14
N ASP A 203 -10.82 -9.24 6.45
CA ASP A 203 -11.51 -8.73 7.64
C ASP A 203 -10.92 -9.32 8.93
N ASP A 204 -10.56 -10.61 8.93
CA ASP A 204 -9.82 -11.26 10.02
C ASP A 204 -8.44 -10.62 10.21
N LEU A 205 -7.73 -10.35 9.10
CA LEU A 205 -6.44 -9.65 9.12
C LEU A 205 -6.59 -8.24 9.71
N TYR A 206 -7.57 -7.45 9.24
CA TYR A 206 -7.85 -6.12 9.77
C TYR A 206 -8.06 -6.17 11.29
N THR A 207 -8.93 -7.08 11.73
CA THR A 207 -9.30 -7.23 13.14
C THR A 207 -8.09 -7.58 14.00
N LYS A 208 -7.28 -8.55 13.56
CA LYS A 208 -6.08 -8.98 14.28
C LYS A 208 -5.02 -7.90 14.32
N VAL A 209 -4.74 -7.23 13.20
CA VAL A 209 -3.79 -6.13 13.16
C VAL A 209 -4.24 -5.00 14.09
N LYS A 210 -5.51 -4.59 14.01
CA LYS A 210 -6.06 -3.53 14.86
C LYS A 210 -5.96 -3.87 16.34
N LYS A 211 -6.32 -5.09 16.73
CA LYS A 211 -6.20 -5.57 18.11
C LYS A 211 -4.74 -5.57 18.59
N THR A 212 -3.82 -6.04 17.75
CA THR A 212 -2.38 -6.05 18.07
C THR A 212 -1.82 -4.63 18.21
N LEU A 213 -2.20 -3.70 17.34
CA LEU A 213 -1.80 -2.29 17.45
C LEU A 213 -2.34 -1.64 18.74
N ASN A 214 -3.58 -1.96 19.13
CA ASN A 214 -4.15 -1.50 20.39
C ASN A 214 -3.40 -2.06 21.60
N ASP A 215 -3.09 -3.35 21.62
CA ASP A 215 -2.31 -3.97 22.71
C ASP A 215 -0.91 -3.35 22.83
N ILE A 216 -0.24 -3.10 21.70
CA ILE A 216 1.04 -2.39 21.67
C ILE A 216 0.90 -0.97 22.25
N LYS A 217 -0.16 -0.26 21.90
CA LYS A 217 -0.44 1.08 22.46
C LYS A 217 -0.69 1.03 23.96
N GLU A 218 -1.55 0.13 24.42
CA GLU A 218 -1.93 -0.02 25.84
C GLU A 218 -0.74 -0.40 26.72
N LYS A 219 0.19 -1.21 26.19
CA LYS A 219 1.46 -1.52 26.84
C LYS A 219 2.45 -0.34 26.84
N GLY A 220 2.11 0.79 26.24
CA GLY A 220 2.90 2.02 26.26
C GLY A 220 4.17 1.96 25.40
N TYR A 221 4.13 1.25 24.26
CA TYR A 221 5.19 1.34 23.26
C TYR A 221 5.10 2.69 22.52
N LYS A 222 6.26 3.25 22.19
CA LYS A 222 6.39 4.56 21.52
C LYS A 222 6.53 4.46 20.01
N LYS A 223 6.98 3.30 19.52
CA LYS A 223 7.28 3.07 18.10
C LYS A 223 7.01 1.63 17.73
N ILE A 224 6.50 1.43 16.52
CA ILE A 224 6.27 0.12 15.90
C ILE A 224 7.13 0.01 14.64
N HIS A 225 7.91 -1.06 14.58
CA HIS A 225 8.65 -1.48 13.39
C HIS A 225 7.88 -2.60 12.71
N LEU A 226 7.25 -2.26 11.58
CA LEU A 226 6.37 -3.15 10.86
C LEU A 226 7.12 -3.82 9.71
N PHE A 227 7.22 -5.15 9.79
CA PHE A 227 7.77 -6.01 8.74
C PHE A 227 6.65 -6.89 8.23
N SER A 228 6.40 -6.88 6.92
CA SER A 228 5.33 -7.69 6.34
C SER A 228 5.76 -8.39 5.06
N ALA A 229 5.42 -9.67 5.00
CA ALA A 229 5.50 -10.53 3.84
C ALA A 229 4.07 -10.85 3.44
N SER A 230 3.45 -9.96 2.67
CA SER A 230 2.04 -10.04 2.34
C SER A 230 1.75 -9.62 0.89
N ARG A 231 0.57 -10.01 0.40
CA ARG A 231 0.03 -9.54 -0.87
C ARG A 231 -0.37 -8.06 -0.78
N GLN A 232 -0.59 -7.44 -1.92
CA GLN A 232 -0.88 -6.01 -1.99
C GLN A 232 -2.16 -5.64 -1.22
N SER A 233 -3.24 -6.40 -1.40
CA SER A 233 -4.50 -6.21 -0.64
C SER A 233 -4.32 -6.41 0.86
N GLN A 234 -3.55 -7.41 1.30
CA GLN A 234 -3.22 -7.62 2.71
C GLN A 234 -2.43 -6.45 3.29
N SER A 235 -1.39 -5.99 2.58
CA SER A 235 -0.61 -4.80 2.96
C SER A 235 -1.49 -3.55 3.06
N PHE A 236 -2.42 -3.38 2.13
CA PHE A 236 -3.40 -2.29 2.19
C PHE A 236 -4.26 -2.39 3.45
N VAL A 237 -4.83 -3.55 3.73
CA VAL A 237 -5.68 -3.78 4.92
C VAL A 237 -4.93 -3.58 6.22
N ILE A 238 -3.65 -3.99 6.29
CA ILE A 238 -2.75 -3.66 7.41
C ILE A 238 -2.67 -2.15 7.61
N GLY A 239 -2.54 -1.39 6.51
CA GLY A 239 -2.58 0.08 6.51
C GLY A 239 -3.87 0.66 7.07
N GLN A 240 -5.03 0.11 6.70
CA GLN A 240 -6.33 0.56 7.20
C GLN A 240 -6.48 0.38 8.72
N ALA A 241 -5.82 -0.63 9.30
CA ALA A 241 -5.85 -0.85 10.73
C ALA A 241 -4.99 0.15 11.53
N ILE A 242 -4.07 0.87 10.87
CA ILE A 242 -3.20 1.86 11.51
C ILE A 242 -3.97 3.16 11.72
N ASN A 243 -4.18 3.53 12.98
CA ASN A 243 -4.78 4.80 13.35
C ASN A 243 -3.78 5.96 13.18
N LYS A 244 -4.27 7.08 12.66
CA LYS A 244 -3.51 8.31 12.39
C LYS A 244 -2.93 8.97 13.63
N TYR A 245 -3.56 8.81 14.78
CA TYR A 245 -3.20 9.52 16.02
C TYR A 245 -2.54 8.63 17.07
N ASP A 246 -2.21 7.39 16.73
CA ASP A 246 -1.63 6.41 17.66
C ASP A 246 -0.09 6.35 17.54
N VAL A 247 0.49 5.24 18.00
CA VAL A 247 1.93 4.96 18.01
C VAL A 247 2.52 5.07 16.59
N LEU A 248 3.69 5.69 16.46
CA LEU A 248 4.36 5.84 15.15
C LEU A 248 4.70 4.48 14.55
N VAL A 249 4.31 4.27 13.30
CA VAL A 249 4.55 3.00 12.58
C VAL A 249 5.54 3.24 11.44
N TYR A 250 6.62 2.46 11.44
CA TYR A 250 7.61 2.43 10.38
C TYR A 250 7.50 1.11 9.63
N ALA A 251 7.00 1.14 8.40
CA ALA A 251 6.92 -0.04 7.53
C ALA A 251 8.22 -0.20 6.74
N TYR A 252 8.81 -1.40 6.78
CA TYR A 252 10.11 -1.69 6.16
C TYR A 252 9.98 -2.37 4.81
N GLU A 253 10.86 -2.00 3.89
CA GLU A 253 10.96 -2.63 2.58
C GLU A 253 12.08 -3.66 2.52
N MET A 254 11.74 -4.87 2.05
CA MET A 254 12.72 -5.91 1.77
C MET A 254 13.21 -5.86 0.31
N ILE A 255 14.52 -5.80 0.13
CA ILE A 255 15.20 -5.88 -1.17
C ILE A 255 16.33 -6.91 -1.02
N ILE A 256 16.25 -8.01 -1.78
CA ILE A 256 17.26 -9.09 -1.78
C ILE A 256 17.57 -9.52 -0.32
N ASP A 257 16.53 -10.02 0.36
CA ASP A 257 16.58 -10.57 1.73
C ASP A 257 17.03 -9.61 2.85
N LYS A 258 17.18 -8.31 2.54
CA LYS A 258 17.56 -7.26 3.50
C LYS A 258 16.51 -6.16 3.56
N TYR A 259 16.24 -5.68 4.77
CA TYR A 259 15.40 -4.50 4.97
C TYR A 259 16.23 -3.23 4.75
N THR A 260 15.92 -2.49 3.68
CA THR A 260 16.80 -1.43 3.16
C THR A 260 16.35 -0.04 3.61
N TRP A 261 15.08 0.28 3.43
CA TRP A 261 14.50 1.56 3.83
C TRP A 261 13.18 1.33 4.57
N LYS A 262 12.71 2.38 5.24
CA LYS A 262 11.44 2.41 5.97
C LYS A 262 10.63 3.64 5.62
N LEU A 263 9.31 3.50 5.72
CA LEU A 263 8.35 4.57 5.56
C LEU A 263 7.63 4.79 6.87
N ASN A 264 7.64 6.02 7.38
CA ASN A 264 6.74 6.41 8.45
C ASN A 264 5.33 6.58 7.85
N ILE A 265 4.39 5.75 8.32
CA ILE A 265 3.06 5.65 7.74
C ILE A 265 2.22 6.90 8.00
N GLN A 266 2.37 7.53 9.16
CA GLN A 266 1.57 8.69 9.54
C GLN A 266 1.96 9.98 8.81
N ASN A 267 3.25 10.19 8.52
CA ASN A 267 3.72 11.41 7.85
C ASN A 267 4.18 11.18 6.38
N GLY A 268 4.31 9.92 5.97
CA GLY A 268 4.76 9.54 4.64
C GLY A 268 6.19 10.01 4.36
N GLU A 269 7.12 9.80 5.29
CA GLU A 269 8.55 10.10 5.13
C GLU A 269 9.36 8.80 4.98
N ILE A 270 10.23 8.76 3.98
CA ILE A 270 11.17 7.66 3.75
C ILE A 270 12.47 7.97 4.51
N SER A 271 13.05 6.94 5.12
CA SER A 271 14.39 6.98 5.73
C SER A 271 15.11 5.66 5.57
N GLU A 272 16.44 5.68 5.64
CA GLU A 272 17.31 4.52 5.53
C GLU A 272 17.61 3.85 6.88
#